data_AF-A0A379W0I6-F1
#
_entry.id   AF-A0A379W0I6-F1
#
_cell.length_a   1.000
_cell.length_b   1.000
_cell.length_c   1.000
_cell.angle_alpha   90.00
_cell.angle_beta   90.00
_cell.angle_gamma   90.00
#
_symmetry.space_group_name_H-M   'P 1'
#
loop_
_entity.id
_entity.type
_entity.pdbx_description
1 polymer ?
#
loop_
_entity_poly.entity_id
_entity_poly.type
_entity_poly.pdbx_seq_one_letter_code
_entity_poly.pdbx_strand_id
1 'polypeptide(L)'
;MRSRSLKGINEDLSLEEVAEIYLPLSRLLNFYISSNLRRQAVLEQFLGTNGQRIPYIISIAGSVAVGKSTTARVLQALLSRWPEHRRVELITTDGFLHPNQVLKERGLMKKKGFPESYDMHRLVKFVSDLKSGVPNVTAPVYSHLIYDVIPEGDKTVAQPDILILEGLNVLQSGMDYPHDPHHVFVSDFVDFSIYVDAPEELLQTWYINRFLKFREGAFTDPDSYFHNYAKLSKEEAVNTAASLLERN
;
A
#
# COMPACT_ATOMS: atom_id res chain seq x y z
N MET A 1 -11.81 2.35 -24.69
CA MET A 1 -11.79 2.25 -23.20
C MET A 1 -12.94 1.34 -22.77
N ARG A 2 -12.73 0.07 -22.40
CA ARG A 2 -13.82 -0.74 -21.80
C ARG A 2 -13.85 -0.44 -20.30
N SER A 3 -14.85 0.34 -19.87
CA SER A 3 -14.99 0.96 -18.54
C SER A 3 -15.16 0.00 -17.35
N ARG A 4 -15.37 -1.30 -17.58
CA ARG A 4 -15.76 -2.24 -16.52
C ARG A 4 -14.70 -2.51 -15.45
N SER A 5 -13.40 -2.58 -15.78
CA SER A 5 -12.39 -2.92 -14.76
C SER A 5 -12.03 -1.75 -13.84
N LEU A 6 -12.25 -0.50 -14.28
CA LEU A 6 -11.92 0.68 -13.48
C LEU A 6 -13.04 0.99 -12.48
N LYS A 7 -14.31 0.79 -12.88
CA LYS A 7 -15.46 0.89 -11.96
C LYS A 7 -15.41 -0.12 -10.81
N GLY A 8 -14.78 -1.28 -10.99
CA GLY A 8 -14.60 -2.27 -9.93
C GLY A 8 -13.51 -1.93 -8.90
N ILE A 9 -12.70 -0.89 -9.13
CA ILE A 9 -11.64 -0.47 -8.19
C ILE A 9 -12.23 0.38 -7.07
N ASN A 10 -13.13 1.29 -7.42
CA ASN A 10 -13.95 2.08 -6.50
C ASN A 10 -15.17 2.59 -7.28
N GLU A 11 -16.37 2.31 -6.79
CA GLU A 11 -17.63 2.73 -7.43
C GLU A 11 -17.78 4.26 -7.44
N ASP A 12 -17.13 4.94 -6.49
CA ASP A 12 -17.15 6.41 -6.35
C ASP A 12 -16.11 7.10 -7.24
N LEU A 13 -15.21 6.37 -7.92
CA LEU A 13 -14.17 6.96 -8.78
C LEU A 13 -14.74 7.35 -10.14
N SER A 14 -14.72 8.65 -10.45
CA SER A 14 -15.25 9.16 -11.70
C SER A 14 -14.36 8.81 -12.90
N LEU A 15 -14.97 8.54 -14.07
CA LEU A 15 -14.21 8.28 -15.30
C LEU A 15 -13.47 9.52 -15.79
N GLU A 16 -13.98 10.70 -15.47
CA GLU A 16 -13.37 11.99 -15.77
C GLU A 16 -12.06 12.15 -15.01
N GLU A 17 -12.06 11.92 -13.69
CA GLU A 17 -10.85 11.96 -12.88
C GLU A 17 -9.79 10.95 -13.35
N VAL A 18 -10.21 9.74 -13.76
CA VAL A 18 -9.28 8.77 -14.38
C VAL A 18 -8.66 9.32 -15.66
N ALA A 19 -9.45 9.96 -16.52
CA ALA A 19 -8.98 10.48 -17.80
C ALA A 19 -8.09 11.71 -17.66
N GLU A 20 -8.41 12.61 -16.73
CA GLU A 20 -7.74 13.91 -16.58
C GLU A 20 -6.56 13.88 -15.62
N ILE A 21 -6.57 13.01 -14.61
CA ILE A 21 -5.52 12.97 -13.58
C ILE A 21 -4.68 11.70 -13.69
N TYR A 22 -5.30 10.53 -13.53
CA TYR A 22 -4.55 9.28 -13.41
C TYR A 22 -3.94 8.81 -14.74
N LEU A 23 -4.59 9.08 -15.88
CA LEU A 23 -4.05 8.72 -17.18
C LEU A 23 -2.79 9.54 -17.51
N PRO A 24 -2.77 10.89 -17.40
CA PRO A 24 -1.53 11.66 -17.51
C PRO A 24 -0.46 11.24 -16.51
N LEU A 25 -0.82 10.98 -15.25
CA LEU A 25 0.13 10.49 -14.25
C LEU A 25 0.75 9.14 -14.65
N SER A 26 -0.04 8.20 -15.17
CA SER A 26 0.48 6.91 -15.65
C SER A 26 1.42 7.08 -16.85
N ARG A 27 1.19 8.09 -17.71
CA ARG A 27 2.10 8.44 -18.82
C ARG A 27 3.41 9.01 -18.30
N LEU A 28 3.36 9.89 -17.31
CA LEU A 28 4.54 10.41 -16.63
C LEU A 28 5.38 9.26 -16.05
N LEU A 29 4.76 8.39 -15.26
CA LEU A 29 5.43 7.22 -14.68
C LEU A 29 6.02 6.31 -15.77
N ASN A 30 5.31 6.11 -16.87
CA ASN A 30 5.84 5.34 -18.00
C ASN A 30 7.13 5.94 -18.58
N PHE A 31 7.26 7.26 -18.66
CA PHE A 31 8.51 7.89 -19.11
C PHE A 31 9.68 7.60 -18.16
N TYR A 32 9.45 7.66 -16.85
CA TYR A 32 10.47 7.31 -15.85
C TYR A 32 10.89 5.84 -15.95
N ILE A 33 9.93 4.93 -16.03
CA ILE A 33 10.19 3.48 -16.15
C ILE A 33 10.97 3.18 -17.44
N SER A 34 10.51 3.70 -18.58
CA SER A 34 11.18 3.47 -19.88
C SER A 34 12.56 4.13 -19.95
N SER A 35 12.79 5.23 -19.23
CA SER A 35 14.12 5.81 -19.06
C SER A 35 15.04 4.89 -18.25
N ASN A 36 14.55 4.34 -17.14
CA ASN A 36 15.30 3.43 -16.28
C ASN A 36 15.70 2.14 -17.04
N LEU A 37 14.76 1.52 -17.77
CA LEU A 37 15.03 0.32 -18.59
C LEU A 37 16.08 0.57 -19.67
N ARG A 38 16.03 1.73 -20.36
CA ARG A 38 17.05 2.10 -21.35
C ARG A 38 18.42 2.28 -20.71
N ARG A 39 18.48 2.94 -19.55
CA ARG A 39 19.72 3.10 -18.78
C ARG A 39 20.28 1.74 -18.37
N GLN A 40 19.43 0.84 -17.90
CA GLN A 40 19.84 -0.50 -17.49
C GLN A 40 20.48 -1.28 -18.66
N ALA A 41 19.85 -1.28 -19.84
CA ALA A 41 20.40 -1.95 -21.02
C ALA A 41 21.79 -1.41 -21.43
N VAL A 42 21.99 -0.08 -21.34
CA VAL A 42 23.30 0.55 -21.62
C VAL A 42 24.35 0.10 -20.60
N LEU A 43 24.00 0.06 -19.31
CA LEU A 43 24.91 -0.38 -18.25
C LEU A 43 25.25 -1.86 -18.38
N GLU A 44 24.28 -2.72 -18.67
CA GLU A 44 24.49 -4.16 -18.88
C GLU A 44 25.46 -4.42 -20.03
N GLN A 45 25.28 -3.71 -21.15
CA GLN A 45 26.19 -3.79 -22.30
C GLN A 45 27.60 -3.30 -21.94
N PHE A 46 27.71 -2.16 -21.24
CA PHE A 46 28.99 -1.58 -20.85
C PHE A 46 29.76 -2.44 -19.84
N LEU A 47 29.06 -3.00 -18.85
CA LEU A 47 29.65 -3.83 -17.78
C LEU A 47 29.83 -5.31 -18.20
N GLY A 48 29.27 -5.73 -19.32
CA GLY A 48 29.35 -7.12 -19.80
C GLY A 48 28.58 -8.11 -18.92
N THR A 49 27.54 -7.64 -18.23
CA THR A 49 26.73 -8.46 -17.32
C THR A 49 25.44 -8.92 -18.00
N ASN A 50 25.07 -10.19 -17.82
CA ASN A 50 23.71 -10.65 -18.08
C ASN A 50 22.84 -10.26 -16.88
N GLY A 51 22.29 -9.05 -16.90
CA GLY A 51 21.53 -8.49 -15.79
C GLY A 51 20.30 -9.33 -15.45
N GLN A 52 19.98 -9.40 -14.15
CA GLN A 52 18.70 -9.93 -13.70
C GLN A 52 17.63 -8.87 -13.86
N ARG A 53 16.39 -9.29 -14.11
CA ARG A 53 15.25 -8.35 -14.17
C ARG A 53 14.96 -7.82 -12.77
N ILE A 54 15.31 -6.56 -12.54
CA ILE A 54 15.04 -5.86 -11.28
C ILE A 54 13.73 -5.06 -11.45
N PRO A 55 12.74 -5.21 -10.55
CA PRO A 55 11.50 -4.46 -10.65
C PRO A 55 11.73 -2.95 -10.45
N TYR A 56 10.96 -2.15 -11.18
CA TYR A 56 10.81 -0.73 -10.88
C TYR A 56 9.80 -0.57 -9.74
N ILE A 57 10.22 0.01 -8.63
CA ILE A 57 9.41 0.14 -7.42
C ILE A 57 8.85 1.56 -7.33
N ILE A 58 7.53 1.66 -7.29
CA ILE A 58 6.78 2.90 -7.06
C ILE A 58 6.20 2.83 -5.66
N SER A 59 6.56 3.74 -4.77
CA SER A 59 5.91 3.84 -3.46
C SER A 59 4.77 4.85 -3.45
N ILE A 60 3.70 4.56 -2.69
CA ILE A 60 2.56 5.46 -2.49
C ILE A 60 2.34 5.64 -0.99
N ALA A 61 2.58 6.87 -0.54
CA ALA A 61 2.46 7.33 0.83
C ALA A 61 1.29 8.30 1.02
N GLY A 62 1.03 8.69 2.26
CA GLY A 62 -0.07 9.58 2.63
C GLY A 62 -0.80 9.12 3.90
N SER A 63 -1.69 9.98 4.40
CA SER A 63 -2.45 9.72 5.63
C SER A 63 -3.42 8.53 5.50
N VAL A 64 -3.93 8.04 6.63
CA VAL A 64 -5.00 7.05 6.65
C VAL A 64 -6.24 7.64 5.94
N ALA A 65 -6.94 6.81 5.16
CA ALA A 65 -8.13 7.19 4.40
C ALA A 65 -7.97 8.23 3.26
N VAL A 66 -6.77 8.79 3.03
CA VAL A 66 -6.52 9.76 1.94
C VAL A 66 -6.73 9.20 0.52
N GLY A 67 -6.83 7.88 0.37
CA GLY A 67 -7.09 7.23 -0.92
C GLY A 67 -5.92 6.49 -1.54
N LYS A 68 -4.81 6.27 -0.81
CA LYS A 68 -3.62 5.54 -1.29
C LYS A 68 -3.94 4.23 -2.02
N SER A 69 -4.70 3.32 -1.40
CA SER A 69 -5.04 2.02 -2.02
C SER A 69 -5.89 2.17 -3.28
N THR A 70 -6.73 3.21 -3.37
CA THR A 70 -7.48 3.54 -4.59
C THR A 70 -6.52 3.98 -5.69
N THR A 71 -5.65 4.96 -5.40
CA THR A 71 -4.61 5.43 -6.32
C THR A 71 -3.73 4.28 -6.81
N ALA A 72 -3.28 3.41 -5.91
CA ALA A 72 -2.43 2.27 -6.20
C ALA A 72 -3.08 1.28 -7.18
N ARG A 73 -4.36 0.93 -6.96
CA ARG A 73 -5.11 0.02 -7.85
C ARG A 73 -5.38 0.66 -9.21
N VAL A 74 -5.71 1.95 -9.27
CA VAL A 74 -5.91 2.67 -10.53
C VAL A 74 -4.61 2.68 -11.34
N LEU A 75 -3.49 3.06 -10.72
CA LEU A 75 -2.19 3.04 -11.36
C LEU A 75 -1.78 1.63 -11.79
N GLN A 76 -2.04 0.61 -10.97
CA GLN A 76 -1.80 -0.79 -11.35
C GLN A 76 -2.55 -1.14 -12.64
N ALA A 77 -3.84 -0.83 -12.72
CA ALA A 77 -4.66 -1.12 -13.88
C ALA A 77 -4.23 -0.34 -15.13
N LEU A 78 -3.83 0.92 -14.98
CA LEU A 78 -3.36 1.76 -16.09
C LEU A 78 -1.98 1.31 -16.59
N LEU A 79 -1.03 1.08 -15.68
CA LEU A 79 0.35 0.67 -16.02
C LEU A 79 0.41 -0.74 -16.64
N SER A 80 -0.47 -1.65 -16.23
CA SER A 80 -0.56 -3.01 -16.81
C SER A 80 -1.06 -3.01 -18.27
N ARG A 81 -1.70 -1.93 -18.72
CA ARG A 81 -2.34 -1.84 -20.04
C ARG A 81 -1.50 -1.12 -21.09
N TRP A 82 -0.29 -0.72 -20.74
CA TRP A 82 0.64 -0.18 -21.71
C TRP A 82 1.04 -1.25 -22.74
N PRO A 83 1.43 -0.86 -23.98
CA PRO A 83 1.76 -1.79 -25.06
C PRO A 83 2.86 -2.80 -24.70
N GLU A 84 3.73 -2.46 -23.76
CA GLU A 84 4.79 -3.32 -23.24
C GLU A 84 4.26 -4.48 -22.38
N HIS A 85 2.95 -4.52 -22.06
CA HIS A 85 2.27 -5.58 -21.31
C HIS A 85 2.98 -5.99 -20.01
N ARG A 86 3.35 -4.98 -19.21
CA ARG A 86 4.11 -5.15 -17.97
C ARG A 86 3.31 -5.90 -16.89
N ARG A 87 3.99 -6.80 -16.17
CA ARG A 87 3.46 -7.38 -14.92
C ARG A 87 3.58 -6.35 -13.80
N VAL A 88 2.45 -5.84 -13.33
CA VAL A 88 2.40 -4.87 -12.23
C VAL A 88 1.81 -5.52 -10.97
N GLU A 89 2.63 -5.62 -9.94
CA GLU A 89 2.21 -6.14 -8.63
C GLU A 89 1.90 -4.99 -7.67
N LEU A 90 0.95 -5.24 -6.76
CA LEU A 90 0.59 -4.32 -5.68
C LEU A 90 0.81 -5.03 -4.34
N ILE A 91 1.52 -4.36 -3.44
CA ILE A 91 1.75 -4.77 -2.05
C ILE A 91 1.40 -3.60 -1.13
N THR A 92 0.69 -3.91 -0.05
CA THR A 92 0.41 -2.95 1.03
C THR A 92 1.32 -3.24 2.22
N THR A 93 1.82 -2.19 2.89
CA THR A 93 2.66 -2.37 4.08
C THR A 93 1.88 -2.83 5.29
N ASP A 94 0.54 -2.78 5.28
CA ASP A 94 -0.31 -3.28 6.37
C ASP A 94 -0.05 -4.76 6.67
N GLY A 95 0.35 -5.55 5.66
CA GLY A 95 0.77 -6.94 5.83
C GLY A 95 1.96 -7.11 6.77
N PHE A 96 2.82 -6.09 6.86
CA PHE A 96 4.02 -6.08 7.68
C PHE A 96 3.77 -5.53 9.09
N LEU A 97 2.52 -5.29 9.48
CA LEU A 97 2.18 -5.12 10.89
C LEU A 97 2.56 -6.38 11.67
N HIS A 98 2.93 -6.21 12.94
CA HIS A 98 3.00 -7.35 13.84
C HIS A 98 1.59 -7.97 14.02
N PRO A 99 1.47 -9.31 14.11
CA PRO A 99 0.20 -9.95 14.40
C PRO A 99 -0.43 -9.46 15.71
N ASN A 100 -1.77 -9.50 15.83
CA ASN A 100 -2.47 -9.01 17.02
C ASN A 100 -1.97 -9.64 18.32
N GLN A 101 -1.53 -10.90 18.30
CA GLN A 101 -0.94 -11.54 19.47
C GLN A 101 0.28 -10.74 19.99
N VAL A 102 1.23 -10.45 19.10
CA VAL A 102 2.44 -9.68 19.42
C VAL A 102 2.08 -8.24 19.84
N LEU A 103 1.14 -7.61 19.15
CA LEU A 103 0.67 -6.26 19.50
C LEU A 103 -0.01 -6.23 20.89
N LYS A 104 -0.76 -7.28 21.27
CA LYS A 104 -1.36 -7.39 22.61
C LYS A 104 -0.30 -7.56 23.69
N GLU A 105 0.66 -8.46 23.47
CA GLU A 105 1.78 -8.70 24.39
C GLU A 105 2.62 -7.44 24.64
N ARG A 106 2.77 -6.60 23.61
CA ARG A 106 3.52 -5.32 23.69
C ARG A 106 2.66 -4.11 24.09
N GLY A 107 1.35 -4.27 24.29
CA GLY A 107 0.45 -3.15 24.61
C GLY A 107 0.23 -2.16 23.46
N LEU A 108 0.44 -2.57 22.21
CA LEU A 108 0.44 -1.75 20.99
C LEU A 108 -0.84 -1.87 20.16
N MET A 109 -1.88 -2.56 20.66
CA MET A 109 -3.15 -2.72 19.92
C MET A 109 -3.81 -1.41 19.49
N LYS A 110 -3.60 -0.32 20.24
CA LYS A 110 -4.13 1.02 19.94
C LYS A 110 -3.18 1.88 19.09
N LYS A 111 -2.05 1.31 18.66
CA LYS A 111 -0.99 1.99 17.91
C LYS A 111 -0.74 1.34 16.54
N LYS A 112 -1.72 0.61 16.00
CA LYS A 112 -1.61 0.07 14.63
C LYS A 112 -1.45 1.23 13.65
N GLY A 113 -0.41 1.18 12.84
CA GLY A 113 -0.04 2.25 11.92
C GLY A 113 1.06 3.17 12.47
N PHE A 114 1.40 3.10 13.75
CA PHE A 114 2.60 3.76 14.27
C PHE A 114 3.84 2.91 13.99
N PRO A 115 5.03 3.52 13.94
CA PRO A 115 6.29 2.82 13.68
C PRO A 115 6.43 1.50 14.46
N GLU A 116 6.26 1.51 15.78
CA GLU A 116 6.44 0.34 16.65
C GLU A 116 5.47 -0.83 16.39
N SER A 117 4.42 -0.61 15.58
CA SER A 117 3.49 -1.66 15.20
C SER A 117 3.93 -2.47 13.97
N TYR A 118 4.97 -2.05 13.26
CA TYR A 118 5.48 -2.72 12.06
C TYR A 118 6.73 -3.56 12.32
N ASP A 119 6.80 -4.70 11.63
CA ASP A 119 8.04 -5.44 11.41
C ASP A 119 8.82 -4.80 10.25
N MET A 120 9.54 -3.72 10.56
CA MET A 120 10.29 -2.97 9.55
C MET A 120 11.44 -3.72 8.95
N HIS A 121 12.13 -4.56 9.73
CA HIS A 121 13.20 -5.40 9.20
C HIS A 121 12.68 -6.34 8.12
N ARG A 122 11.50 -6.93 8.31
CA ARG A 122 10.85 -7.77 7.29
C ARG A 122 10.45 -6.96 6.05
N LEU A 123 9.95 -5.72 6.20
CA LEU A 123 9.62 -4.85 5.07
C LEU A 123 10.86 -4.42 4.27
N VAL A 124 11.91 -3.98 4.96
CA VAL A 124 13.19 -3.60 4.32
C VAL A 124 13.80 -4.81 3.62
N LYS A 125 13.79 -5.98 4.24
CA LYS A 125 14.24 -7.22 3.60
C LYS A 125 13.43 -7.54 2.35
N PHE A 126 12.11 -7.39 2.38
CA PHE A 126 11.25 -7.64 1.23
C PHE A 126 11.64 -6.79 -0.01
N VAL A 127 11.81 -5.48 0.16
CA VAL A 127 12.23 -4.61 -0.96
C VAL A 127 13.69 -4.83 -1.35
N SER A 128 14.56 -5.17 -0.39
CA SER A 128 15.95 -5.51 -0.64
C SER A 128 16.10 -6.80 -1.46
N ASP A 129 15.35 -7.86 -1.13
CA ASP A 129 15.34 -9.12 -1.89
C ASP A 129 14.86 -8.88 -3.33
N LEU A 130 13.82 -8.05 -3.52
CA LEU A 130 13.35 -7.67 -4.85
C LEU A 130 14.41 -6.91 -5.65
N LYS A 131 15.08 -5.93 -5.03
CA LYS A 131 16.17 -5.17 -5.66
C LYS A 131 17.45 -5.98 -5.86
N SER A 132 17.57 -7.11 -5.18
CA SER A 132 18.65 -8.09 -5.37
C SER A 132 18.33 -9.13 -6.44
N GLY A 133 17.15 -9.05 -7.08
CA GLY A 133 16.76 -9.95 -8.17
C GLY A 133 16.32 -11.33 -7.72
N VAL A 134 15.95 -11.52 -6.44
CA VAL A 134 15.44 -12.81 -5.94
C VAL A 134 14.19 -13.22 -6.75
N PRO A 135 14.14 -14.46 -7.31
CA PRO A 135 13.07 -14.85 -8.22
C PRO A 135 11.66 -14.83 -7.61
N ASN A 136 11.53 -15.25 -6.35
CA ASN A 136 10.28 -15.30 -5.62
C ASN A 136 10.48 -14.72 -4.22
N VAL A 137 9.76 -13.66 -3.89
CA VAL A 137 9.78 -13.01 -2.58
C VAL A 137 8.38 -13.05 -1.99
N THR A 138 8.23 -13.41 -0.72
CA THR A 138 6.92 -13.47 -0.06
C THR A 138 6.64 -12.21 0.75
N ALA A 139 5.40 -11.75 0.70
CA ALA A 139 4.89 -10.66 1.51
C ALA A 139 3.72 -11.16 2.36
N PRO A 140 3.71 -10.88 3.67
CA PRO A 140 2.54 -11.15 4.51
C PRO A 140 1.33 -10.33 4.06
N VAL A 141 0.13 -10.84 4.33
CA VAL A 141 -1.13 -10.21 3.91
C VAL A 141 -1.94 -9.81 5.13
N TYR A 142 -2.45 -8.57 5.14
CA TYR A 142 -3.36 -8.08 6.16
C TYR A 142 -4.80 -8.17 5.68
N SER A 143 -5.72 -8.53 6.59
CA SER A 143 -7.14 -8.53 6.33
C SER A 143 -7.82 -7.50 7.22
N HIS A 144 -8.48 -6.51 6.60
CA HIS A 144 -9.35 -5.58 7.32
C HIS A 144 -10.64 -6.24 7.84
N LEU A 145 -10.97 -7.45 7.36
CA LEU A 145 -12.14 -8.21 7.82
C LEU A 145 -11.89 -8.76 9.23
N ILE A 146 -10.81 -9.52 9.41
CA ILE A 146 -10.42 -10.06 10.74
C ILE A 146 -9.57 -9.05 11.54
N TYR A 147 -9.17 -7.95 10.91
CA TYR A 147 -8.33 -6.90 11.48
C TYR A 147 -7.00 -7.46 12.04
N ASP A 148 -6.34 -8.31 11.25
CA ASP A 148 -5.07 -8.96 11.59
C ASP A 148 -4.31 -9.39 10.33
N VAL A 149 -3.04 -9.76 10.51
CA VAL A 149 -2.26 -10.50 9.51
C VAL A 149 -2.87 -11.89 9.33
N ILE A 150 -3.05 -12.33 8.09
CA ILE A 150 -3.62 -13.63 7.75
C ILE A 150 -2.58 -14.72 8.01
N PRO A 151 -2.82 -15.68 8.92
CA PRO A 151 -1.93 -16.82 9.11
C PRO A 151 -1.83 -17.64 7.82
N GLU A 152 -0.60 -18.01 7.42
CA GLU A 152 -0.33 -18.81 6.22
C GLU A 152 -0.88 -18.18 4.90
N GLY A 153 -1.22 -16.90 4.92
CA GLY A 153 -1.82 -16.16 3.79
C GLY A 153 -0.81 -15.39 2.93
N ASP A 154 0.48 -15.69 3.04
CA ASP A 154 1.55 -14.93 2.37
C ASP A 154 1.37 -14.91 0.84
N LYS A 155 1.52 -13.73 0.25
CA LYS A 155 1.50 -13.51 -1.19
C LYS A 155 2.91 -13.67 -1.76
N THR A 156 3.07 -14.52 -2.77
CA THR A 156 4.32 -14.64 -3.52
C THR A 156 4.39 -13.61 -4.66
N VAL A 157 5.47 -12.84 -4.70
CA VAL A 157 5.81 -11.87 -5.75
C VAL A 157 6.97 -12.43 -6.57
N ALA A 158 6.74 -12.66 -7.86
CA ALA A 158 7.72 -13.30 -8.74
C ALA A 158 8.22 -12.34 -9.84
N GLN A 159 9.33 -11.63 -9.56
CA GLN A 159 10.00 -10.68 -10.47
C GLN A 159 9.06 -9.89 -11.41
N PRO A 160 8.18 -9.03 -10.87
CA PRO A 160 7.34 -8.18 -11.70
C PRO A 160 8.17 -7.13 -12.45
N ASP A 161 7.59 -6.53 -13.48
CA ASP A 161 8.17 -5.33 -14.11
C ASP A 161 8.13 -4.15 -13.16
N ILE A 162 6.99 -4.00 -12.48
CA ILE A 162 6.69 -2.89 -11.60
C ILE A 162 6.12 -3.45 -10.32
N LEU A 163 6.63 -2.98 -9.18
CA LEU A 163 6.00 -3.17 -7.88
C LEU A 163 5.46 -1.83 -7.41
N ILE A 164 4.17 -1.75 -7.13
CA ILE A 164 3.58 -0.65 -6.39
C ILE A 164 3.55 -1.05 -4.92
N LEU A 165 4.27 -0.30 -4.08
CA LEU A 165 4.31 -0.46 -2.63
C LEU A 165 3.52 0.66 -1.96
N GLU A 166 2.37 0.33 -1.39
CA GLU A 166 1.49 1.31 -0.77
C GLU A 166 1.52 1.19 0.75
N GLY A 167 1.66 2.31 1.45
CA GLY A 167 1.70 2.29 2.91
C GLY A 167 1.90 3.66 3.53
N LEU A 168 1.57 3.78 4.81
CA LEU A 168 1.77 5.01 5.58
C LEU A 168 3.25 5.27 5.92
N ASN A 169 4.07 4.21 5.97
CA ASN A 169 5.46 4.23 6.45
C ASN A 169 6.51 4.12 5.34
N VAL A 170 6.13 4.09 4.07
CA VAL A 170 7.08 3.86 2.95
C VAL A 170 8.09 5.00 2.74
N LEU A 171 7.88 6.16 3.38
CA LEU A 171 8.81 7.29 3.39
C LEU A 171 9.44 7.54 4.78
N GLN A 172 9.13 6.72 5.78
CA GLN A 172 9.77 6.81 7.09
C GLN A 172 11.21 6.29 7.02
N SER A 173 12.02 6.74 7.98
CA SER A 173 13.45 6.43 8.10
C SER A 173 13.75 5.83 9.47
N GLY A 174 15.00 5.44 9.71
CA GLY A 174 15.45 4.90 11.00
C GLY A 174 15.25 5.85 12.18
N MET A 175 15.12 7.17 11.93
CA MET A 175 14.79 8.16 12.97
C MET A 175 13.38 7.96 13.55
N ASP A 176 12.46 7.39 12.78
CA ASP A 176 11.10 7.08 13.21
C ASP A 176 11.04 5.79 14.05
N TYR A 177 12.12 5.00 14.05
CA TYR A 177 12.24 3.72 14.74
C TYR A 177 13.40 3.72 15.75
N PRO A 178 13.45 4.66 16.71
CA PRO A 178 14.56 4.74 17.67
C PRO A 178 14.63 3.52 18.60
N HIS A 179 13.52 2.78 18.71
CA HIS A 179 13.40 1.56 19.51
C HIS A 179 14.01 0.32 18.82
N ASP A 180 14.14 0.34 17.49
CA ASP A 180 14.71 -0.74 16.69
C ASP A 180 15.28 -0.17 15.37
N PRO A 181 16.43 0.52 15.44
CA PRO A 181 16.94 1.30 14.33
C PRO A 181 17.42 0.40 13.18
N HIS A 182 17.09 0.81 11.97
CA HIS A 182 17.64 0.26 10.73
C HIS A 182 18.42 1.34 9.98
N HIS A 183 19.51 0.95 9.33
CA HIS A 183 20.42 1.87 8.63
C HIS A 183 20.16 1.97 7.12
N VAL A 184 19.23 1.15 6.60
CA VAL A 184 18.80 1.17 5.20
C VAL A 184 17.28 1.29 5.18
N PHE A 185 16.76 2.24 4.44
CA PHE A 185 15.35 2.62 4.46
C PHE A 185 14.61 2.01 3.27
N VAL A 186 13.28 1.95 3.37
CA VAL A 186 12.43 1.53 2.24
C VAL A 186 12.70 2.41 1.01
N SER A 187 12.90 3.72 1.22
CA SER A 187 13.18 4.69 0.15
C SER A 187 14.46 4.39 -0.64
N ASP A 188 15.47 3.74 -0.03
CA ASP A 188 16.73 3.40 -0.71
C ASP A 188 16.52 2.34 -1.80
N PHE A 189 15.41 1.62 -1.74
CA PHE A 189 15.01 0.60 -2.72
C PHE A 189 13.87 1.05 -3.65
N VAL A 190 13.37 2.28 -3.49
CA VAL A 190 12.25 2.83 -4.28
C VAL A 190 12.78 3.71 -5.41
N ASP A 191 12.25 3.55 -6.63
CA ASP A 191 12.67 4.36 -7.79
C ASP A 191 11.85 5.65 -7.94
N PHE A 192 10.59 5.64 -7.51
CA PHE A 192 9.68 6.79 -7.55
C PHE A 192 8.70 6.76 -6.38
N SER A 193 8.52 7.87 -5.69
CA SER A 193 7.54 7.99 -4.59
C SER A 193 6.44 9.00 -4.92
N ILE A 194 5.23 8.66 -4.52
CA ILE A 194 4.04 9.51 -4.61
C ILE A 194 3.52 9.70 -3.19
N TYR A 195 3.27 10.94 -2.78
CA TYR A 195 2.56 11.23 -1.54
C TYR A 195 1.17 11.78 -1.89
N VAL A 196 0.12 11.08 -1.47
CA VAL A 196 -1.26 11.54 -1.64
C VAL A 196 -1.61 12.39 -0.41
N ASP A 197 -1.96 13.64 -0.65
CA ASP A 197 -2.20 14.63 0.39
C ASP A 197 -3.63 15.19 0.33
N ALA A 198 -4.14 15.62 1.48
CA ALA A 198 -5.42 16.33 1.60
C ALA A 198 -5.49 17.09 2.93
N PRO A 199 -6.27 18.19 3.00
CA PRO A 199 -6.59 18.87 4.25
C PRO A 199 -7.14 17.92 5.31
N GLU A 200 -6.78 18.16 6.58
CA GLU A 200 -7.17 17.32 7.72
C GLU A 200 -8.69 17.13 7.82
N GLU A 201 -9.46 18.19 7.62
CA GLU A 201 -10.93 18.15 7.67
C GLU A 201 -11.53 17.13 6.67
N LEU A 202 -10.92 17.01 5.48
CA LEU A 202 -11.33 16.03 4.48
C LEU A 202 -10.90 14.61 4.88
N LEU A 203 -9.69 14.45 5.42
CA LEU A 203 -9.19 13.16 5.92
C LEU A 203 -10.10 12.60 7.01
N GLN A 204 -10.51 13.45 7.97
CA GLN A 204 -11.44 13.08 9.04
C GLN A 204 -12.78 12.61 8.46
N THR A 205 -13.33 13.39 7.52
CA THR A 205 -14.60 13.06 6.85
C THR A 205 -14.52 11.73 6.11
N TRP A 206 -13.47 11.51 5.31
CA TRP A 206 -13.29 10.27 4.54
C TRP A 206 -13.04 9.07 5.44
N TYR A 207 -12.30 9.23 6.53
CA TYR A 207 -12.08 8.19 7.52
C TYR A 207 -13.40 7.74 8.16
N ILE A 208 -14.22 8.69 8.64
CA ILE A 208 -15.53 8.40 9.25
C ILE A 208 -16.45 7.73 8.24
N ASN A 209 -16.56 8.25 7.02
CA ASN A 209 -17.39 7.66 5.97
C ASN A 209 -16.96 6.22 5.64
N ARG A 210 -15.66 5.96 5.56
CA ARG A 210 -15.13 4.60 5.35
C ARG A 210 -15.43 3.68 6.53
N PHE A 211 -15.30 4.17 7.76
CA PHE A 211 -15.66 3.40 8.96
C PHE A 211 -17.14 3.01 8.96
N LEU A 212 -18.03 3.94 8.60
CA LEU A 212 -19.45 3.67 8.48
C LEU A 212 -19.76 2.64 7.38
N LYS A 213 -19.11 2.73 6.21
CA LYS A 213 -19.23 1.71 5.16
C LYS A 213 -18.80 0.31 5.65
N PHE A 214 -17.71 0.20 6.41
CA PHE A 214 -17.29 -1.08 6.99
C PHE A 214 -18.29 -1.61 8.02
N ARG A 215 -18.83 -0.73 8.88
CA ARG A 215 -19.89 -1.08 9.82
C ARG A 215 -21.13 -1.61 9.10
N GLU A 216 -21.54 -0.95 8.03
CA GLU A 216 -22.70 -1.35 7.22
C GLU A 216 -22.49 -2.72 6.55
N GLY A 217 -21.30 -2.99 6.01
CA GLY A 217 -20.97 -4.29 5.43
C GLY A 217 -20.84 -5.43 6.44
N ALA A 218 -20.53 -5.13 7.71
CA ALA A 218 -20.33 -6.12 8.77
C ALA A 218 -21.61 -6.52 9.52
N PHE A 219 -22.77 -5.93 9.20
CA PHE A 219 -24.04 -6.27 9.86
C PHE A 219 -24.39 -7.76 9.73
N THR A 220 -24.08 -8.36 8.57
CA THR A 220 -24.42 -9.76 8.27
C THR A 220 -23.28 -10.74 8.50
N ASP A 221 -22.11 -10.27 8.92
CA ASP A 221 -20.91 -11.09 9.08
C ASP A 221 -20.43 -11.08 10.55
N PRO A 222 -20.78 -12.10 11.35
CA PRO A 222 -20.38 -12.20 12.75
C PRO A 222 -18.86 -12.32 12.95
N ASP A 223 -18.14 -12.80 11.94
CA ASP A 223 -16.69 -13.02 12.01
C ASP A 223 -15.90 -11.75 11.66
N SER A 224 -16.58 -10.70 11.19
CA SER A 224 -15.99 -9.40 10.94
C SER A 224 -15.63 -8.68 12.24
N TYR A 225 -14.41 -8.15 12.32
CA TYR A 225 -13.99 -7.26 13.42
C TYR A 225 -14.96 -6.08 13.60
N PHE A 226 -15.52 -5.58 12.49
CA PHE A 226 -16.46 -4.46 12.50
C PHE A 226 -17.86 -4.82 12.99
N HIS A 227 -18.17 -6.10 13.16
CA HIS A 227 -19.44 -6.56 13.73
C HIS A 227 -19.67 -6.00 15.14
N ASN A 228 -18.60 -5.78 15.90
CA ASN A 228 -18.68 -5.15 17.22
C ASN A 228 -19.27 -3.72 17.15
N TYR A 229 -18.99 -2.98 16.09
CA TYR A 229 -19.50 -1.63 15.88
C TYR A 229 -20.90 -1.62 15.25
N ALA A 230 -21.35 -2.72 14.64
CA ALA A 230 -22.70 -2.85 14.08
C ALA A 230 -23.79 -2.71 15.16
N LYS A 231 -23.45 -3.03 16.42
CA LYS A 231 -24.34 -2.88 17.59
C LYS A 231 -24.52 -1.43 18.05
N LEU A 232 -23.62 -0.53 17.64
CA LEU A 232 -23.71 0.88 17.98
C LEU A 232 -24.71 1.60 17.07
N SER A 233 -25.40 2.61 17.61
CA SER A 233 -26.14 3.56 16.79
C SER A 233 -25.19 4.26 15.80
N LYS A 234 -25.75 4.85 14.73
CA LYS A 234 -24.94 5.57 13.74
C LYS A 234 -24.17 6.73 14.39
N GLU A 235 -24.79 7.45 15.31
CA GLU A 235 -24.16 8.57 16.02
C GLU A 235 -23.02 8.11 16.93
N GLU A 236 -23.22 7.05 17.72
CA GLU A 236 -22.16 6.46 18.56
C GLU A 236 -20.99 5.93 17.71
N ALA A 237 -21.28 5.33 16.56
CA ALA A 237 -20.26 4.85 15.64
C ALA A 237 -19.42 6.01 15.06
N VAL A 238 -20.04 7.15 14.73
CA VAL A 238 -19.33 8.37 14.30
C VAL A 238 -18.43 8.89 15.41
N ASN A 239 -18.95 9.04 16.64
CA ASN A 239 -18.18 9.50 17.78
C ASN A 239 -17.00 8.57 18.11
N THR A 240 -17.23 7.26 17.99
CA THR A 240 -16.17 6.24 18.16
C THR A 240 -15.09 6.38 17.09
N ALA A 241 -15.48 6.55 15.81
CA ALA A 241 -14.54 6.74 14.72
C ALA A 241 -13.72 8.02 14.89
N ALA A 242 -14.35 9.13 15.25
CA ALA A 242 -13.66 10.39 15.54
C ALA A 242 -12.64 10.23 16.68
N SER A 243 -13.03 9.60 17.79
CA SER A 243 -12.12 9.35 18.90
C SER A 243 -10.96 8.41 18.56
N LEU A 244 -11.16 7.45 17.65
CA LEU A 244 -10.08 6.60 17.15
C LEU A 244 -9.09 7.38 16.29
N LEU A 245 -9.56 8.36 15.52
CA LEU A 245 -8.72 9.19 14.68
C LEU A 245 -7.88 10.19 15.50
N GLU A 246 -8.46 10.83 16.51
CA GLU A 246 -7.74 11.75 17.41
C GLU A 246 -6.64 11.07 18.25
N ARG A 247 -6.74 9.74 18.41
CA ARG A 247 -5.76 8.93 19.16
C ARG A 247 -4.60 8.45 18.29
N ASN A 248 -4.69 8.63 16.96
CA ASN A 248 -3.66 8.27 15.98
C ASN A 248 -2.94 9.53 15.49
#